data_AF-A0A6M5YX23-F1
#
_entry.id   AF-A0A6M5YX23-F1
#
_cell.length_a   1.000
_cell.length_b   1.000
_cell.length_c   1.000
_cell.angle_alpha   90.00
_cell.angle_beta   90.00
_cell.angle_gamma   90.00
#
_symmetry.space_group_name_H-M   'P 1'
#
loop_
_entity.id
_entity.type
_entity.pdbx_description
1 polymer ?
#
loop_
_entity_poly.entity_id
_entity_poly.type
_entity_poly.pdbx_seq_one_letter_code
_entity_poly.pdbx_strand_id
1 'polypeptide(L)'
;MSANWEPSRNAVHGLIQLLDVLAIAFNQLRQLSFKLPHYHDACHRAERQRLLNNYFAVTHAVFPREDVAPQHTAARIACRAVAELARGGSQDEAVVGEAQQWMTAIGWKLVPHTAPQVVESEFWRPFNEEGDLLAQYHTVRQRLFAALARIGQSVPDEIVQRNGLATRSLTGAGEQPVPQNVLLNWVRETAMSPELPPDPSAALPEFAPAVLQQLEHWRAERVRLTNEMRTGDESFRSLRDVIAAWERVAFFTGREADRDGIEATREEARAYYVGLLMNLGQHIRTAGLAARVQALDAGEGAPRLIAVELLRRAVAGDRATVALLDTEMRDAAFVGGAAAAAHLKNHLRFEVLDVRPPVPVPPNWEGPPPDQDVATAADFIMWADRHLEFLHLFGRSRDERNNGAEVRNAHRLLARLDITHEYPFPSGGMTDGETEAHFRNLRNVCGAALAPFRVSNSLSQPPKTGNPLLDIPAATGRDQDGAPATNHEPDGPFEADGFSYGGVPVRFGRAVLRYRLVLALWDRELNQFTPPRPIEDVMVEVYGDEHDKDDATFRQLCSDTRGVFQRENCPLEIRSVQGLVHLARV
;
A
#
# COMPACT_ATOMS: atom_id res chain seq x y z
N MET A 1 -30.53 -23.18 10.47
CA MET A 1 -30.67 -21.91 11.22
C MET A 1 -30.14 -20.81 10.34
N SER A 2 -30.97 -19.87 9.88
CA SER A 2 -30.45 -18.69 9.16
C SER A 2 -29.64 -17.85 10.13
N ALA A 3 -28.37 -17.61 9.84
CA ALA A 3 -27.57 -16.69 10.64
C ALA A 3 -28.25 -15.32 10.61
N ASN A 4 -28.61 -14.80 11.79
CA ASN A 4 -29.17 -13.45 11.89
C ASN A 4 -28.12 -12.44 11.39
N TRP A 5 -28.57 -11.44 10.63
CA TRP A 5 -27.73 -10.33 10.23
C TRP A 5 -27.35 -9.49 11.45
N GLU A 6 -26.16 -9.74 12.00
CA GLU A 6 -25.65 -9.09 13.22
C GLU A 6 -24.35 -8.30 12.92
N PRO A 7 -24.43 -7.07 12.38
CA PRO A 7 -23.26 -6.25 12.02
C PRO A 7 -22.32 -5.94 13.18
N SER A 8 -22.83 -5.92 14.41
CA SER A 8 -22.05 -5.71 15.63
C SER A 8 -21.24 -6.93 16.08
N ARG A 9 -21.56 -8.13 15.56
CA ARG A 9 -20.95 -9.40 15.97
C ARG A 9 -20.17 -10.08 14.86
N ASN A 10 -20.55 -9.88 13.60
CA ASN A 10 -19.86 -10.41 12.45
C ASN A 10 -19.20 -9.26 11.67
N ALA A 11 -17.86 -9.29 11.60
CA ALA A 11 -17.10 -8.20 11.00
C ALA A 11 -17.33 -8.03 9.49
N VAL A 12 -17.69 -9.09 8.77
CA VAL A 12 -18.02 -9.02 7.33
C VAL A 12 -19.39 -8.37 7.14
N HIS A 13 -20.38 -8.70 8.00
CA HIS A 13 -21.67 -8.00 8.01
C HIS A 13 -21.48 -6.50 8.30
N GLY A 14 -20.64 -6.17 9.29
CA GLY A 14 -20.25 -4.80 9.61
C GLY A 14 -19.62 -4.08 8.42
N LEU A 15 -18.65 -4.70 7.74
CA LEU A 15 -18.00 -4.15 6.54
C LEU A 15 -19.02 -3.86 5.43
N ILE A 16 -19.89 -4.81 5.10
CA ILE A 16 -20.93 -4.63 4.08
C ILE A 16 -21.87 -3.49 4.45
N GLN A 17 -22.32 -3.43 5.70
CA GLN A 17 -23.24 -2.38 6.15
C GLN A 17 -22.61 -0.99 6.04
N LEU A 18 -21.32 -0.87 6.39
CA LEU A 18 -20.59 0.39 6.24
C LEU A 18 -20.39 0.79 4.78
N LEU A 19 -20.11 -0.16 3.88
CA LEU A 19 -20.07 0.08 2.43
C LEU A 19 -21.41 0.58 1.91
N ASP A 20 -22.52 -0.08 2.28
CA ASP A 20 -23.87 0.30 1.88
C ASP A 20 -24.21 1.72 2.34
N VAL A 21 -23.93 2.05 3.61
CA VAL A 21 -24.17 3.39 4.16
C VAL A 21 -23.39 4.46 3.39
N LEU A 22 -22.09 4.23 3.16
CA LEU A 22 -21.23 5.18 2.44
C LEU A 22 -21.69 5.37 1.00
N ALA A 23 -22.02 4.28 0.29
CA ALA A 23 -22.48 4.33 -1.09
C ALA A 23 -23.82 5.06 -1.22
N ILE A 24 -24.78 4.79 -0.33
CA ILE A 24 -26.09 5.46 -0.30
C ILE A 24 -25.92 6.96 -0.02
N ALA A 25 -25.13 7.32 0.99
CA ALA A 25 -24.87 8.73 1.32
C ALA A 25 -24.18 9.47 0.16
N PHE A 26 -23.23 8.81 -0.50
CA PHE A 26 -22.51 9.39 -1.63
C PHE A 26 -23.42 9.58 -2.86
N ASN A 27 -24.22 8.57 -3.20
CA ASN A 27 -25.20 8.68 -4.28
C ASN A 27 -26.23 9.79 -3.98
N GLN A 28 -26.72 9.91 -2.75
CA GLN A 28 -27.65 10.98 -2.36
C GLN A 28 -27.06 12.36 -2.58
N LEU A 29 -25.82 12.60 -2.14
CA LEU A 29 -25.12 13.85 -2.39
C LEU A 29 -25.06 14.16 -3.89
N ARG A 30 -24.66 13.18 -4.70
CA ARG A 30 -24.55 13.32 -6.16
C ARG A 30 -25.90 13.63 -6.80
N GLN A 31 -26.92 12.81 -6.58
CA GLN A 31 -28.23 12.96 -7.22
C GLN A 31 -28.96 14.23 -6.77
N LEU A 32 -28.90 14.57 -5.48
CA LEU A 32 -29.51 15.81 -4.97
C LEU A 32 -28.75 17.06 -5.42
N SER A 33 -27.47 16.96 -5.76
CA SER A 33 -26.71 18.10 -6.28
C SER A 33 -27.21 18.60 -7.63
N PHE A 34 -27.84 17.73 -8.45
CA PHE A 34 -28.53 18.14 -9.69
C PHE A 34 -29.79 18.97 -9.43
N LYS A 35 -30.36 18.89 -8.21
CA LYS A 35 -31.55 19.66 -7.80
C LYS A 35 -31.17 20.98 -7.11
N LEU A 36 -29.88 21.34 -7.07
CA LEU A 36 -29.46 22.61 -6.47
C LEU A 36 -30.08 23.79 -7.25
N PRO A 37 -30.49 24.86 -6.55
CA PRO A 37 -30.87 26.13 -7.18
C PRO A 37 -29.76 26.64 -8.10
N HIS A 38 -30.07 27.58 -9.01
CA HIS A 38 -29.07 28.19 -9.86
C HIS A 38 -27.96 28.81 -9.00
N TYR A 39 -26.69 28.77 -9.41
CA TYR A 39 -25.59 29.23 -8.52
C TYR A 39 -25.65 30.73 -8.17
N HIS A 40 -26.46 31.50 -8.90
CA HIS A 40 -26.78 32.90 -8.64
C HIS A 40 -27.87 33.09 -7.57
N ASP A 41 -28.63 32.05 -7.23
CA ASP A 41 -29.67 32.12 -6.23
C ASP A 41 -29.06 32.20 -4.82
N ALA A 42 -29.59 33.10 -3.98
CA ALA A 42 -29.09 33.32 -2.63
C ALA A 42 -29.11 32.04 -1.76
N CYS A 43 -30.04 31.11 -2.04
CA CYS A 43 -30.17 29.85 -1.32
C CYS A 43 -29.21 28.75 -1.80
N HIS A 44 -28.56 28.88 -2.96
CA HIS A 44 -27.70 27.83 -3.53
C HIS A 44 -26.59 27.41 -2.54
N ARG A 45 -25.86 28.39 -1.99
CA ARG A 45 -24.75 28.13 -1.06
C ARG A 45 -25.21 27.38 0.19
N ALA A 46 -26.35 27.78 0.76
CA ALA A 46 -26.90 27.16 1.95
C ALA A 46 -27.31 25.71 1.68
N GLU A 47 -27.98 25.46 0.56
CA GLU A 47 -28.44 24.12 0.18
C GLU A 47 -27.27 23.20 -0.17
N ARG A 48 -26.29 23.70 -0.93
CA ARG A 48 -25.03 22.99 -1.19
C ARG A 48 -24.32 22.59 0.11
N GLN A 49 -24.18 23.53 1.04
CA GLN A 49 -23.54 23.25 2.33
C GLN A 49 -24.33 22.23 3.15
N ARG A 50 -25.68 22.28 3.11
CA ARG A 50 -26.55 21.29 3.76
C ARG A 50 -26.28 19.88 3.23
N LEU A 51 -26.21 19.70 1.91
CA LEU A 51 -25.91 18.39 1.30
C LEU A 51 -24.53 17.88 1.70
N LEU A 52 -23.50 18.73 1.65
CA LEU A 52 -22.14 18.38 2.06
C LEU A 52 -22.08 18.02 3.54
N ASN A 53 -22.69 18.81 4.42
CA ASN A 53 -22.77 18.52 5.84
C ASN A 53 -23.46 17.17 6.10
N ASN A 54 -24.51 16.86 5.33
CA ASN A 54 -25.21 15.60 5.50
C ASN A 54 -24.33 14.39 5.17
N TYR A 55 -23.60 14.47 4.05
CA TYR A 55 -22.62 13.47 3.66
C TYR A 55 -21.48 13.36 4.68
N PHE A 56 -20.88 14.49 5.07
CA PHE A 56 -19.75 14.49 6.02
C PHE A 56 -20.13 14.00 7.41
N ALA A 57 -21.36 14.20 7.86
CA ALA A 57 -21.82 13.62 9.12
C ALA A 57 -21.84 12.09 9.07
N VAL A 58 -22.22 11.49 7.94
CA VAL A 58 -22.17 10.03 7.76
C VAL A 58 -20.72 9.55 7.67
N THR A 59 -19.89 10.20 6.85
CA THR A 59 -18.49 9.79 6.71
C THR A 59 -17.71 9.95 8.01
N HIS A 60 -17.95 11.01 8.79
CA HIS A 60 -17.35 11.18 10.12
C HIS A 60 -17.87 10.19 11.16
N ALA A 61 -19.08 9.66 11.01
CA ALA A 61 -19.58 8.60 11.87
C ALA A 61 -18.87 7.27 11.57
N VAL A 62 -18.55 6.99 10.30
CA VAL A 62 -17.80 5.80 9.89
C VAL A 62 -16.30 5.95 10.17
N PHE A 63 -15.76 7.15 9.97
CA PHE A 63 -14.36 7.54 10.14
C PHE A 63 -14.27 8.63 11.21
N PRO A 64 -14.23 8.28 12.51
CA PRO A 64 -14.15 9.24 13.59
C PRO A 64 -12.94 10.16 13.42
N ARG A 65 -13.09 11.46 13.73
CA ARG A 65 -11.99 12.43 13.61
C ARG A 65 -10.76 12.11 14.47
N GLU A 66 -10.94 11.29 15.50
CA GLU A 66 -9.88 10.80 16.38
C GLU A 66 -8.94 9.83 15.64
N ASP A 67 -9.45 9.08 14.67
CA ASP A 67 -8.64 8.34 13.72
C ASP A 67 -8.13 9.35 12.69
N VAL A 68 -6.89 9.83 12.88
CA VAL A 68 -6.20 10.86 12.07
C VAL A 68 -6.22 10.55 10.55
N ALA A 69 -6.58 9.32 10.16
CA ALA A 69 -6.68 8.91 8.78
C ALA A 69 -7.71 7.78 8.50
N PRO A 70 -8.80 8.03 7.73
CA PRO A 70 -9.77 7.03 7.27
C PRO A 70 -9.21 5.69 6.77
N GLN A 71 -8.03 5.67 6.16
CA GLN A 71 -7.36 4.44 5.73
C GLN A 71 -7.07 3.47 6.88
N HIS A 72 -6.80 3.97 8.09
CA HIS A 72 -6.52 3.13 9.25
C HIS A 72 -7.80 2.49 9.80
N THR A 73 -8.89 3.26 9.86
CA THR A 73 -10.20 2.74 10.23
C THR A 73 -10.65 1.68 9.22
N ALA A 74 -10.52 1.96 7.91
CA ALA A 74 -10.83 1.01 6.85
C ALA A 74 -9.98 -0.27 6.97
N ALA A 75 -8.66 -0.14 7.20
CA ALA A 75 -7.78 -1.28 7.41
C ALA A 75 -8.16 -2.10 8.65
N ARG A 76 -8.51 -1.45 9.77
CA ARG A 76 -8.96 -2.12 11.00
C ARG A 76 -10.24 -2.92 10.78
N ILE A 77 -11.22 -2.37 10.05
CA ILE A 77 -12.45 -3.06 9.68
C ILE A 77 -12.13 -4.26 8.77
N ALA A 78 -11.30 -4.03 7.75
CA ALA A 78 -10.88 -5.06 6.79
C ALA A 78 -10.16 -6.23 7.48
N CYS A 79 -9.20 -5.98 8.36
CA CYS A 79 -8.50 -7.02 9.11
C CYS A 79 -9.45 -7.91 9.92
N ARG A 80 -10.47 -7.31 10.56
CA ARG A 80 -11.50 -8.06 11.29
C ARG A 80 -12.35 -8.92 10.36
N ALA A 81 -12.74 -8.38 9.20
CA ALA A 81 -13.50 -9.12 8.19
C ALA A 81 -12.69 -10.28 7.59
N VAL A 82 -11.39 -10.09 7.32
CA VAL A 82 -10.50 -11.19 6.90
C VAL A 82 -10.43 -12.28 7.96
N ALA A 83 -10.25 -11.90 9.23
CA ALA A 83 -10.21 -12.87 10.33
C ALA A 83 -11.54 -13.65 10.47
N GLU A 84 -12.68 -12.99 10.22
CA GLU A 84 -13.99 -13.63 10.22
C GLU A 84 -14.15 -14.61 9.04
N LEU A 85 -13.77 -14.21 7.83
CA LEU A 85 -13.80 -15.10 6.65
C LEU A 85 -12.86 -16.31 6.83
N ALA A 86 -11.65 -16.08 7.36
CA ALA A 86 -10.68 -17.14 7.63
C ALA A 86 -11.20 -18.14 8.67
N ARG A 87 -11.85 -17.67 9.75
CA ARG A 87 -12.55 -18.52 10.72
C ARG A 87 -13.66 -19.36 10.08
N GLY A 88 -14.32 -18.83 9.05
CA GLY A 88 -15.28 -19.55 8.23
C GLY A 88 -14.67 -20.45 7.13
N GLY A 89 -13.34 -20.53 7.02
CA GLY A 89 -12.64 -21.36 6.02
C GLY A 89 -12.51 -20.73 4.62
N SER A 90 -12.79 -19.43 4.45
CA SER A 90 -12.61 -18.72 3.18
C SER A 90 -11.19 -18.17 3.02
N GLN A 91 -10.71 -18.14 1.77
CA GLN A 91 -9.44 -17.52 1.36
C GLN A 91 -9.65 -16.19 0.60
N ASP A 92 -10.83 -15.58 0.72
CA ASP A 92 -11.22 -14.39 -0.05
C ASP A 92 -10.65 -13.06 0.48
N GLU A 93 -9.42 -13.06 1.00
CA GLU A 93 -8.76 -11.88 1.55
C GLU A 93 -8.65 -10.74 0.53
N ALA A 94 -8.46 -11.06 -0.74
CA ALA A 94 -8.37 -10.09 -1.83
C ALA A 94 -9.65 -9.26 -1.97
N VAL A 95 -10.82 -9.88 -1.80
CA VAL A 95 -12.12 -9.22 -1.89
C VAL A 95 -12.28 -8.20 -0.75
N VAL A 96 -11.85 -8.54 0.46
CA VAL A 96 -11.86 -7.62 1.59
C VAL A 96 -10.85 -6.47 1.37
N GLY A 97 -9.72 -6.76 0.74
CA GLY A 97 -8.76 -5.74 0.31
C GLY A 97 -9.35 -4.72 -0.68
N GLU A 98 -10.15 -5.17 -1.66
CA GLU A 98 -10.86 -4.29 -2.59
C GLU A 98 -11.87 -3.38 -1.86
N ALA A 99 -12.61 -3.94 -0.90
CA ALA A 99 -13.52 -3.19 -0.05
C ALA A 99 -12.80 -2.13 0.80
N GLN A 100 -11.66 -2.47 1.38
CA GLN A 100 -10.81 -1.52 2.11
C GLN A 100 -10.37 -0.35 1.21
N GLN A 101 -9.90 -0.66 0.00
CA GLN A 101 -9.45 0.35 -0.96
C GLN A 101 -10.59 1.29 -1.35
N TRP A 102 -11.77 0.74 -1.62
CA TRP A 102 -12.96 1.54 -1.93
C TRP A 102 -13.36 2.45 -0.77
N MET A 103 -13.45 1.92 0.46
CA MET A 103 -13.74 2.73 1.66
C MET A 103 -12.71 3.83 1.87
N THR A 104 -11.43 3.53 1.66
CA THR A 104 -10.33 4.50 1.78
C THR A 104 -10.47 5.62 0.74
N ALA A 105 -10.83 5.28 -0.50
CA ALA A 105 -11.06 6.27 -1.55
C ALA A 105 -12.18 7.24 -1.17
N ILE A 106 -13.31 6.72 -0.66
CA ILE A 106 -14.46 7.52 -0.21
C ILE A 106 -14.14 8.38 1.02
N GLY A 107 -13.40 7.84 2.00
CA GLY A 107 -13.13 8.52 3.26
C GLY A 107 -11.99 9.54 3.21
N TRP A 108 -10.96 9.30 2.38
CA TRP A 108 -9.73 10.10 2.38
C TRP A 108 -9.54 10.92 1.10
N LYS A 109 -9.68 10.27 -0.06
CA LYS A 109 -9.29 10.89 -1.35
C LYS A 109 -10.39 11.77 -1.93
N LEU A 110 -11.64 11.50 -1.56
CA LEU A 110 -12.80 12.15 -2.13
C LEU A 110 -13.14 13.45 -1.39
N VAL A 111 -12.89 14.58 -2.06
CA VAL A 111 -13.60 15.83 -1.78
C VAL A 111 -14.78 15.88 -2.74
N PRO A 112 -16.00 15.52 -2.32
CA PRO A 112 -17.08 15.28 -3.25
C PRO A 112 -17.52 16.57 -3.95
N HIS A 113 -17.64 16.51 -5.27
CA HIS A 113 -18.12 17.61 -6.07
C HIS A 113 -19.66 17.59 -6.16
N THR A 114 -20.25 18.77 -6.18
CA THR A 114 -21.66 18.93 -6.59
C THR A 114 -21.73 19.03 -8.09
N ALA A 115 -22.81 18.51 -8.70
CA ALA A 115 -23.02 18.57 -10.14
C ALA A 115 -22.86 20.01 -10.67
N PRO A 116 -21.86 20.31 -11.53
CA PRO A 116 -21.80 21.59 -12.20
C PRO A 116 -23.04 21.83 -13.07
N GLN A 117 -23.43 23.10 -13.16
CA GLN A 117 -24.59 23.52 -13.96
C GLN A 117 -24.25 23.67 -15.46
N VAL A 118 -22.95 23.74 -15.78
CA VAL A 118 -22.43 23.90 -17.14
C VAL A 118 -21.64 22.66 -17.50
N VAL A 119 -21.96 22.04 -18.64
CA VAL A 119 -21.36 20.76 -19.09
C VAL A 119 -19.87 20.93 -19.38
N GLU A 120 -19.46 22.11 -19.81
CA GLU A 120 -18.07 22.47 -20.12
C GLU A 120 -17.23 22.82 -18.88
N SER A 121 -17.82 22.77 -17.69
CA SER A 121 -17.12 23.04 -16.43
C SER A 121 -15.96 22.06 -16.21
N GLU A 122 -14.80 22.56 -15.78
CA GLU A 122 -13.65 21.72 -15.40
C GLU A 122 -13.99 20.71 -14.29
N PHE A 123 -14.97 21.05 -13.44
CA PHE A 123 -15.49 20.16 -12.38
C PHE A 123 -16.30 18.97 -12.90
N TRP A 124 -16.64 18.91 -14.19
CA TRP A 124 -17.45 17.81 -14.72
C TRP A 124 -16.68 16.50 -14.80
N ARG A 125 -15.38 16.57 -15.11
CA ARG A 125 -14.50 15.39 -15.13
C ARG A 125 -14.34 14.79 -13.72
N PRO A 126 -13.91 15.54 -12.69
CA PRO A 126 -13.88 15.02 -11.31
C PRO A 126 -15.24 14.47 -10.87
N PHE A 127 -16.35 15.17 -11.17
CA PHE A 127 -17.67 14.68 -10.84
C PHE A 127 -18.01 13.35 -11.54
N ASN A 128 -17.55 13.11 -12.76
CA ASN A 128 -17.80 11.82 -13.43
C ASN A 128 -16.90 10.70 -12.89
N GLU A 129 -15.62 10.98 -12.61
CA GLU A 129 -14.70 10.04 -11.96
C GLU A 129 -15.22 9.57 -10.59
N GLU A 130 -15.86 10.47 -9.85
CA GLU A 130 -16.60 10.17 -8.63
C GLU A 130 -17.78 9.21 -8.85
N GLY A 131 -18.46 9.34 -10.00
CA GLY A 131 -19.51 8.41 -10.42
C GLY A 131 -18.95 7.03 -10.73
N ASP A 132 -17.79 6.96 -11.38
CA ASP A 132 -17.09 5.71 -11.66
C ASP A 132 -16.62 5.02 -10.36
N LEU A 133 -16.22 5.80 -9.36
CA LEU A 133 -15.91 5.28 -8.02
C LEU A 133 -17.17 4.69 -7.37
N LEU A 134 -18.32 5.37 -7.46
CA LEU A 134 -19.58 4.83 -6.96
C LEU A 134 -20.00 3.56 -7.73
N ALA A 135 -19.77 3.47 -9.03
CA ALA A 135 -20.08 2.28 -9.82
C ALA A 135 -19.27 1.04 -9.38
N GLN A 136 -18.02 1.24 -8.95
CA GLN A 136 -17.16 0.16 -8.43
C GLN A 136 -17.72 -0.53 -7.18
N TYR A 137 -18.56 0.16 -6.39
CA TYR A 137 -19.17 -0.42 -5.19
C TYR A 137 -19.99 -1.68 -5.50
N HIS A 138 -20.67 -1.75 -6.65
CA HIS A 138 -21.46 -2.93 -7.01
C HIS A 138 -20.63 -4.20 -7.09
N THR A 139 -19.51 -4.12 -7.81
CA THR A 139 -18.60 -5.25 -7.98
C THR A 139 -18.00 -5.67 -6.64
N VAL A 140 -17.52 -4.71 -5.85
CA VAL A 140 -16.96 -4.97 -4.52
C VAL A 140 -17.99 -5.66 -3.62
N ARG A 141 -19.21 -5.14 -3.60
CA ARG A 141 -20.31 -5.66 -2.77
C ARG A 141 -20.73 -7.07 -3.18
N GLN A 142 -20.91 -7.32 -4.47
CA GLN A 142 -21.28 -8.66 -4.97
C GLN A 142 -20.21 -9.70 -4.64
N ARG A 143 -18.93 -9.33 -4.75
CA ARG A 143 -17.83 -10.21 -4.37
C ARG A 143 -17.82 -10.52 -2.87
N LEU A 144 -18.11 -9.53 -2.02
CA LEU A 144 -18.26 -9.77 -0.57
C LEU A 144 -19.45 -10.70 -0.26
N PHE A 145 -20.56 -10.60 -0.99
CA PHE A 145 -21.69 -11.52 -0.83
C PHE A 145 -21.32 -12.94 -1.24
N ALA A 146 -20.57 -13.10 -2.34
CA ALA A 146 -20.06 -14.40 -2.75
C ALA A 146 -19.09 -14.99 -1.71
N ALA A 147 -18.23 -14.17 -1.09
CA ALA A 147 -17.33 -14.58 -0.02
C ALA A 147 -18.10 -15.05 1.23
N LEU A 148 -19.16 -14.33 1.63
CA LEU A 148 -20.06 -14.75 2.71
C LEU A 148 -20.77 -16.06 2.40
N ALA A 149 -21.28 -16.21 1.18
CA ALA A 149 -21.96 -17.44 0.75
C ALA A 149 -21.03 -18.66 0.82
N ARG A 150 -19.73 -18.49 0.51
CA ARG A 150 -18.72 -19.57 0.59
C ARG A 150 -18.48 -20.07 2.01
N ILE A 151 -18.65 -19.22 3.03
CA ILE A 151 -18.59 -19.63 4.44
C ILE A 151 -19.96 -20.05 5.00
N GLY A 152 -20.94 -20.33 4.13
CA GLY A 152 -22.28 -20.79 4.50
C GLY A 152 -23.18 -19.73 5.12
N GLN A 153 -22.83 -18.44 4.99
CA GLN A 153 -23.65 -17.34 5.50
C GLN A 153 -24.53 -16.77 4.40
N SER A 154 -25.74 -16.38 4.77
CA SER A 154 -26.75 -15.82 3.87
C SER A 154 -27.00 -14.35 4.19
N VAL A 155 -27.32 -13.57 3.16
CA VAL A 155 -27.64 -12.14 3.30
C VAL A 155 -29.14 -11.95 3.20
N PRO A 156 -29.81 -11.28 4.17
CA PRO A 156 -31.25 -11.04 4.11
C PRO A 156 -31.66 -10.16 2.92
N ASP A 157 -32.89 -10.33 2.45
CA ASP A 157 -33.44 -9.57 1.32
C ASP A 157 -33.42 -8.06 1.56
N GLU A 158 -33.64 -7.60 2.80
CA GLU A 158 -33.59 -6.17 3.15
C GLU A 158 -32.19 -5.59 2.91
N ILE A 159 -31.15 -6.37 3.17
CA ILE A 159 -29.77 -5.98 2.89
C ILE A 159 -29.55 -6.02 1.39
N VAL A 160 -30.01 -7.05 0.67
CA VAL A 160 -29.92 -7.10 -0.81
C VAL A 160 -30.56 -5.85 -1.44
N GLN A 161 -31.72 -5.43 -0.96
CA GLN A 161 -32.46 -4.25 -1.43
C GLN A 161 -31.72 -2.92 -1.25
N ARG A 162 -30.77 -2.81 -0.30
CA ARG A 162 -29.95 -1.59 -0.12
C ARG A 162 -29.12 -1.25 -1.36
N ASN A 163 -28.79 -2.24 -2.20
CA ASN A 163 -28.15 -1.99 -3.50
C ASN A 163 -28.97 -1.03 -4.37
N GLY A 164 -30.30 -1.19 -4.36
CA GLY A 164 -31.20 -0.31 -5.08
C GLY A 164 -31.18 1.12 -4.53
N LEU A 165 -30.93 1.32 -3.24
CA LEU A 165 -30.82 2.66 -2.64
C LEU A 165 -29.52 3.38 -3.04
N ALA A 166 -28.44 2.62 -3.30
CA ALA A 166 -27.17 3.16 -3.75
C ALA A 166 -27.16 3.57 -5.24
N THR A 167 -28.10 3.06 -6.05
CA THR A 167 -28.20 3.37 -7.50
C THR A 167 -29.44 4.14 -7.90
N ARG A 168 -30.45 4.19 -7.03
CA ARG A 168 -31.72 4.85 -7.33
C ARG A 168 -31.50 6.31 -7.71
N SER A 169 -32.21 6.73 -8.75
CA SER A 169 -32.13 8.08 -9.29
C SER A 169 -33.06 9.02 -8.53
N LEU A 170 -32.50 9.77 -7.59
CA LEU A 170 -33.26 10.75 -6.81
C LEU A 170 -33.57 12.04 -7.58
N THR A 171 -33.37 12.08 -8.90
CA THR A 171 -33.70 13.22 -9.75
C THR A 171 -35.20 13.30 -10.08
N GLY A 172 -35.90 12.15 -10.04
CA GLY A 172 -37.34 12.06 -10.31
C GLY A 172 -38.25 12.77 -9.29
N ALA A 173 -39.52 12.94 -9.66
CA ALA A 173 -40.56 13.47 -8.78
C ALA A 173 -41.07 12.37 -7.82
N GLY A 174 -41.16 12.68 -6.52
CA GLY A 174 -41.72 11.79 -5.50
C GLY A 174 -40.72 10.84 -4.82
N GLU A 175 -39.52 10.69 -5.35
CA GLU A 175 -38.48 9.90 -4.67
C GLU A 175 -37.85 10.68 -3.51
N GLN A 176 -37.86 10.08 -2.32
CA GLN A 176 -37.22 10.65 -1.14
C GLN A 176 -35.87 9.97 -0.87
N PRO A 177 -34.83 10.76 -0.53
CA PRO A 177 -33.58 10.20 -0.03
C PRO A 177 -33.83 9.42 1.27
N VAL A 178 -33.04 8.38 1.51
CA VAL A 178 -32.96 7.72 2.83
C VAL A 178 -32.63 8.78 3.88
N PRO A 179 -33.45 8.95 4.93
CA PRO A 179 -33.21 9.95 5.96
C PRO A 179 -31.85 9.76 6.64
N GLN A 180 -31.18 10.88 6.93
CA GLN A 180 -29.84 10.86 7.50
C GLN A 180 -29.76 10.09 8.83
N ASN A 181 -30.78 10.22 9.70
CA ASN A 181 -30.85 9.49 10.96
C ASN A 181 -30.89 7.97 10.77
N VAL A 182 -31.48 7.47 9.68
CA VAL A 182 -31.48 6.04 9.34
C VAL A 182 -30.07 5.59 8.98
N LEU A 183 -29.36 6.35 8.13
CA LEU A 183 -27.96 6.06 7.79
C LEU A 183 -27.06 6.06 9.02
N LEU A 184 -27.19 7.05 9.90
CA LEU A 184 -26.43 7.13 11.14
C LEU A 184 -26.77 5.99 12.12
N ASN A 185 -28.02 5.54 12.17
CA ASN A 185 -28.40 4.37 12.96
C ASN A 185 -27.75 3.09 12.43
N TRP A 186 -27.70 2.89 11.12
CA TRP A 186 -26.97 1.75 10.54
C TRP A 186 -25.47 1.80 10.86
N VAL A 187 -24.84 2.97 10.91
CA VAL A 187 -23.45 3.07 11.39
C VAL A 187 -23.35 2.64 12.85
N ARG A 188 -24.26 3.10 13.73
CA ARG A 188 -24.26 2.73 15.16
C ARG A 188 -24.48 1.24 15.38
N GLU A 189 -25.31 0.58 14.57
CA GLU A 189 -25.50 -0.88 14.62
C GLU A 189 -24.23 -1.66 14.26
N THR A 190 -23.29 -1.07 13.51
CA THR A 190 -21.98 -1.68 13.22
C THR A 190 -20.93 -1.41 14.30
N ALA A 191 -21.16 -0.42 15.16
CA ALA A 191 -20.27 -0.16 16.27
C ALA A 191 -20.34 -1.38 17.20
N MET A 192 -19.27 -2.17 17.19
CA MET A 192 -19.20 -3.38 17.99
C MET A 192 -19.51 -3.08 19.44
N SER A 193 -20.32 -3.94 20.06
CA SER A 193 -20.41 -3.95 21.52
C SER A 193 -18.98 -4.21 22.04
N PRO A 194 -18.44 -3.38 22.96
CA PRO A 194 -17.09 -3.58 23.50
C PRO A 194 -16.90 -4.93 24.23
N GLU A 195 -17.98 -5.68 24.42
CA GLU A 195 -17.98 -7.02 25.00
C GLU A 195 -17.93 -8.10 23.90
N LEU A 196 -16.73 -8.41 23.42
CA LEU A 196 -16.45 -9.81 23.13
C LEU A 196 -16.27 -10.47 24.51
N PRO A 197 -17.11 -11.43 24.92
CA PRO A 197 -16.77 -12.25 26.08
C PRO A 197 -15.40 -12.89 25.78
N PRO A 198 -14.46 -12.87 26.73
CA PRO A 198 -13.17 -13.51 26.54
C PRO A 198 -13.46 -14.96 26.14
N ASP A 199 -12.99 -15.36 24.96
CA ASP A 199 -13.08 -16.75 24.53
C ASP A 199 -12.36 -17.60 25.59
N PRO A 200 -13.07 -18.43 26.37
CA PRO A 200 -12.45 -19.19 27.45
C PRO A 200 -11.52 -20.28 26.91
N SER A 201 -11.53 -20.55 25.59
CA SER A 201 -10.62 -21.47 24.92
C SER A 201 -9.35 -20.81 24.35
N ALA A 202 -9.32 -19.47 24.26
CA ALA A 202 -8.16 -18.70 23.84
C ALA A 202 -7.37 -18.17 25.04
N ALA A 203 -7.03 -19.05 25.99
CA ALA A 203 -5.98 -18.74 26.94
C ALA A 203 -4.66 -18.64 26.18
N LEU A 204 -4.38 -17.45 25.62
CA LEU A 204 -3.03 -17.05 25.30
C LEU A 204 -2.17 -17.31 26.55
N PRO A 205 -0.95 -17.86 26.41
CA PRO A 205 -0.07 -18.05 27.55
C PRO A 205 0.05 -16.69 28.26
N GLU A 206 -0.28 -16.66 29.56
CA GLU A 206 -0.15 -15.46 30.38
C GLU A 206 1.23 -14.86 30.12
N PHE A 207 1.24 -13.68 29.49
CA PHE A 207 2.48 -12.94 29.32
C PHE A 207 3.10 -12.78 30.71
N ALA A 208 4.38 -13.15 30.83
CA ALA A 208 5.08 -13.02 32.10
C ALA A 208 4.84 -11.60 32.66
N PRO A 209 4.55 -11.45 33.97
CA PRO A 209 4.20 -10.14 34.55
C PRO A 209 5.18 -9.01 34.21
N ALA A 210 6.47 -9.34 34.00
CA ALA A 210 7.48 -8.40 33.53
C ALA A 210 7.17 -7.80 32.14
N VAL A 211 6.63 -8.58 31.21
CA VAL A 211 6.25 -8.14 29.86
C VAL A 211 5.04 -7.20 29.92
N LEU A 212 4.04 -7.52 30.75
CA LEU A 212 2.88 -6.65 30.95
C LEU A 212 3.29 -5.33 31.60
N GLN A 213 4.15 -5.37 32.61
CA GLN A 213 4.67 -4.18 33.29
C GLN A 213 5.49 -3.28 32.34
N GLN A 214 6.24 -3.89 31.42
CA GLN A 214 7.02 -3.16 30.42
C GLN A 214 6.10 -2.56 29.33
N LEU A 215 5.06 -3.28 28.89
CA LEU A 215 4.06 -2.74 27.97
C LEU A 215 3.25 -1.59 28.59
N GLU A 216 2.92 -1.66 29.88
CA GLU A 216 2.24 -0.58 30.61
C GLU A 216 3.14 0.65 30.76
N HIS A 217 4.42 0.46 31.07
CA HIS A 217 5.41 1.54 31.09
C HIS A 217 5.51 2.25 29.73
N TRP A 218 5.56 1.49 28.63
CA TRP A 218 5.62 2.05 27.28
C TRP A 218 4.31 2.75 26.87
N ARG A 219 3.15 2.23 27.28
CA ARG A 219 1.87 2.92 27.06
C ARG A 219 1.82 4.25 27.82
N ALA A 220 2.31 4.28 29.05
CA ALA A 220 2.40 5.51 29.85
C ALA A 220 3.36 6.53 29.22
N GLU A 221 4.52 6.09 28.73
CA GLU A 221 5.50 6.95 28.05
C GLU A 221 4.95 7.50 26.72
N ARG A 222 4.22 6.67 25.96
CA ARG A 222 3.54 7.09 24.74
C ARG A 222 2.46 8.14 25.02
N VAL A 223 1.65 7.98 26.06
CA VAL A 223 0.67 8.99 26.49
C VAL A 223 1.37 10.28 26.94
N ARG A 224 2.51 10.17 27.63
CA ARG A 224 3.33 11.32 28.02
C ARG A 224 3.85 12.10 26.81
N LEU A 225 4.52 11.42 25.87
CA LEU A 225 5.06 11.99 24.63
C LEU A 225 3.95 12.59 23.75
N THR A 226 2.82 11.90 23.62
CA THR A 226 1.66 12.39 22.84
C THR A 226 1.06 13.64 23.50
N ASN A 227 0.98 13.69 24.82
CA ASN A 227 0.50 14.87 25.55
C ASN A 227 1.50 16.03 25.46
N GLU A 228 2.80 15.78 25.56
CA GLU A 228 3.87 16.77 25.33
C GLU A 228 3.81 17.34 23.90
N MET A 229 3.56 16.48 22.90
CA MET A 229 3.31 16.90 21.51
C MET A 229 2.03 17.73 21.36
N ARG A 230 0.97 17.40 22.10
CA ARG A 230 -0.34 18.08 22.04
C ARG A 230 -0.34 19.43 22.75
N THR A 231 0.48 19.60 23.79
CA THR A 231 0.61 20.87 24.53
C THR A 231 1.38 21.95 23.76
N GLY A 232 1.86 21.66 22.55
CA GLY A 232 2.40 22.68 21.66
C GLY A 232 3.71 23.28 22.15
N ASP A 233 4.57 22.47 22.76
CA ASP A 233 5.88 22.91 23.25
C ASP A 233 6.69 23.51 22.08
N GLU A 234 6.98 24.80 22.17
CA GLU A 234 7.72 25.55 21.14
C GLU A 234 9.09 24.92 20.89
N SER A 235 9.65 24.24 21.90
CA SER A 235 10.86 23.44 21.79
C SER A 235 10.73 22.28 20.80
N PHE A 236 9.61 21.56 20.79
CA PHE A 236 9.42 20.42 19.87
C PHE A 236 9.19 20.88 18.43
N ARG A 237 8.43 21.96 18.23
CA ARG A 237 8.26 22.58 16.90
C ARG A 237 9.61 23.06 16.35
N SER A 238 10.41 23.71 17.19
CA SER A 238 11.75 24.19 16.81
C SER A 238 12.69 23.03 16.44
N LEU A 239 12.65 21.90 17.16
CA LEU A 239 13.42 20.71 16.83
C LEU A 239 13.00 20.06 15.51
N ARG A 240 11.69 19.96 15.26
CA ARG A 240 11.16 19.45 13.99
C ARG A 240 11.62 20.30 12.80
N ASP A 241 11.62 21.63 12.96
CA ASP A 241 12.06 22.54 11.91
C ASP A 241 13.57 22.43 11.65
N VAL A 242 14.38 22.21 12.69
CA VAL A 242 15.82 21.88 12.56
C VAL A 242 16.01 20.59 11.77
N ILE A 243 15.26 19.53 12.10
CA ILE A 243 15.37 18.23 11.43
C ILE A 243 14.98 18.34 9.95
N ALA A 244 13.85 19.00 9.65
CA ALA A 244 13.40 19.21 8.27
C ALA A 244 14.41 20.05 7.46
N ALA A 245 15.04 21.06 8.07
CA ALA A 245 16.11 21.83 7.43
C ALA A 245 17.34 20.96 7.17
N TRP A 246 17.68 20.07 8.11
CA TRP A 246 18.80 19.14 7.97
C TRP A 246 18.59 18.13 6.84
N GLU A 247 17.36 17.62 6.70
CA GLU A 247 17.00 16.68 5.63
C GLU A 247 17.09 17.33 4.26
N ARG A 248 16.66 18.59 4.12
CA ARG A 248 16.86 19.34 2.85
C ARG A 248 18.33 19.43 2.48
N VAL A 249 19.21 19.71 3.45
CA VAL A 249 20.66 19.72 3.22
C VAL A 249 21.18 18.32 2.88
N ALA A 250 20.70 17.28 3.56
CA ALA A 250 21.21 15.93 3.39
C ALA A 250 20.79 15.27 2.07
N PHE A 251 19.56 15.53 1.62
CA PHE A 251 19.01 14.97 0.40
C PHE A 251 19.23 15.85 -0.84
N PHE A 252 19.80 17.04 -0.70
CA PHE A 252 20.11 17.88 -1.86
C PHE A 252 21.05 17.15 -2.83
N THR A 253 20.57 16.93 -4.06
CA THR A 253 21.30 16.26 -5.14
C THR A 253 21.80 17.23 -6.20
N GLY A 254 21.27 18.45 -6.23
CA GLY A 254 21.58 19.48 -7.23
C GLY A 254 20.43 19.70 -8.21
N ARG A 255 19.61 18.67 -8.46
CA ARG A 255 18.45 18.72 -9.37
C ARG A 255 17.31 19.57 -8.82
N GLU A 256 17.24 19.73 -7.51
CA GLU A 256 16.21 20.55 -6.86
C GLU A 256 16.43 22.06 -7.09
N ALA A 257 17.58 22.46 -7.64
CA ALA A 257 17.85 23.82 -8.06
C ALA A 257 17.18 24.16 -9.42
N ASP A 258 16.72 23.16 -10.18
CA ASP A 258 16.05 23.34 -11.46
C ASP A 258 14.69 24.00 -11.24
N ARG A 259 14.57 25.27 -11.65
CA ARG A 259 13.30 26.01 -11.63
C ARG A 259 12.67 25.94 -13.02
N ASP A 260 11.37 25.65 -13.07
CA ASP A 260 10.56 25.72 -14.29
C ASP A 260 11.08 24.85 -15.46
N GLY A 261 11.79 23.76 -15.16
CA GLY A 261 12.34 22.85 -16.16
C GLY A 261 13.61 23.33 -16.86
N ILE A 262 14.23 24.40 -16.36
CA ILE A 262 15.54 24.88 -16.82
C ILE A 262 16.61 24.32 -15.87
N GLU A 263 17.58 23.59 -16.43
CA GLU A 263 18.72 23.06 -15.67
C GLU A 263 19.48 24.20 -15.00
N ALA A 264 19.58 24.16 -13.68
CA ALA A 264 20.34 25.14 -12.92
C ALA A 264 21.83 25.01 -13.25
N THR A 265 22.48 26.16 -13.44
CA THR A 265 23.94 26.18 -13.57
C THR A 265 24.60 25.66 -12.29
N ARG A 266 25.84 25.16 -12.41
CA ARG A 266 26.63 24.70 -11.25
C ARG A 266 26.75 25.78 -10.16
N GLU A 267 26.82 27.05 -10.56
CA GLU A 267 26.90 28.19 -9.65
C GLU A 267 25.56 28.46 -8.94
N GLU A 268 24.43 28.32 -9.63
CA GLU A 268 23.09 28.46 -9.03
C GLU A 268 22.79 27.32 -8.05
N ALA A 269 23.14 26.07 -8.41
CA ALA A 269 23.01 24.93 -7.50
C ALA A 269 23.87 25.11 -6.23
N ARG A 270 25.07 25.68 -6.36
CA ARG A 270 25.93 26.05 -5.22
C ARG A 270 25.29 27.14 -4.37
N ALA A 271 24.83 28.23 -4.99
CA ALA A 271 24.17 29.32 -4.28
C ALA A 271 22.92 28.86 -3.52
N TYR A 272 22.16 27.91 -4.09
CA TYR A 272 21.01 27.28 -3.47
C TYR A 272 21.40 26.41 -2.27
N TYR A 273 22.40 25.55 -2.42
CA TYR A 273 22.89 24.70 -1.32
C TYR A 273 23.43 25.54 -0.14
N VAL A 274 24.19 26.60 -0.42
CA VAL A 274 24.58 27.58 0.61
C VAL A 274 23.35 28.16 1.29
N GLY A 275 22.29 28.49 0.54
CA GLY A 275 21.00 28.91 1.09
C GLY A 275 20.36 27.89 2.05
N LEU A 276 20.41 26.59 1.71
CA LEU A 276 19.93 25.52 2.60
C LEU A 276 20.75 25.43 3.89
N LEU A 277 22.08 25.54 3.80
CA LEU A 277 22.97 25.57 4.96
C LEU A 277 22.67 26.76 5.87
N MET A 278 22.49 27.96 5.30
CA MET A 278 22.11 29.15 6.06
C MET A 278 20.75 28.98 6.74
N ASN A 279 19.77 28.38 6.05
CA ASN A 279 18.47 28.08 6.61
C ASN A 279 18.57 27.10 7.80
N LEU A 280 19.36 26.03 7.66
CA LEU A 280 19.67 25.10 8.74
C LEU A 280 20.30 25.81 9.94
N GLY A 281 21.33 26.63 9.71
CA GLY A 281 21.99 27.41 10.75
C GLY A 281 21.03 28.33 11.51
N GLN A 282 20.10 28.96 10.81
CA GLN A 282 19.05 29.78 11.42
C GLN A 282 18.11 28.96 12.31
N HIS A 283 17.62 27.81 11.84
CA HIS A 283 16.75 26.95 12.64
C HIS A 283 17.46 26.42 13.89
N ILE A 284 18.74 26.03 13.79
CA ILE A 284 19.55 25.59 14.94
C ILE A 284 19.66 26.72 15.98
N ARG A 285 19.85 27.97 15.53
CA ARG A 285 19.92 29.16 16.40
C ARG A 285 18.59 29.40 17.11
N THR A 286 17.48 29.37 16.36
CA THR A 286 16.12 29.56 16.90
C THR A 286 15.75 28.47 17.90
N ALA A 287 16.20 27.23 17.68
CA ALA A 287 15.98 26.11 18.59
C ALA A 287 16.88 26.14 19.85
N GLY A 288 17.75 27.14 20.02
CA GLY A 288 18.66 27.24 21.16
C GLY A 288 19.83 26.25 21.13
N LEU A 289 20.11 25.62 19.98
CA LEU A 289 21.15 24.59 19.82
C LEU A 289 22.51 25.15 19.40
N ALA A 290 22.64 26.48 19.26
CA ALA A 290 23.88 27.12 18.81
C ALA A 290 25.09 26.79 19.70
N ALA A 291 24.92 26.74 21.02
CA ALA A 291 25.99 26.38 21.95
C ALA A 291 26.53 24.97 21.72
N ARG A 292 25.65 24.01 21.34
CA ARG A 292 26.06 22.63 21.02
C ARG A 292 26.91 22.59 19.76
N VAL A 293 26.54 23.34 18.72
CA VAL A 293 27.35 23.45 17.49
C VAL A 293 28.73 24.06 17.78
N GLN A 294 28.81 25.06 18.67
CA GLN A 294 30.11 25.61 19.08
C GLN A 294 30.97 24.59 19.84
N ALA A 295 30.33 23.77 20.68
CA ALA A 295 31.01 22.74 21.47
C ALA A 295 31.42 21.48 20.69
N LEU A 296 31.00 21.33 19.42
CA LEU A 296 31.41 20.18 18.59
C LEU A 296 32.93 20.09 18.47
N ASP A 297 33.49 18.93 18.74
CA ASP A 297 34.89 18.67 18.45
C ASP A 297 35.09 18.54 16.93
N ALA A 298 35.97 19.38 16.39
CA ALA A 298 36.36 19.33 14.99
C ALA A 298 37.15 18.06 14.65
N GLY A 299 37.79 17.43 15.64
CA GLY A 299 38.67 16.27 15.48
C GLY A 299 39.94 16.60 14.67
N GLU A 300 40.80 15.59 14.50
CA GLU A 300 42.09 15.74 13.79
C GLU A 300 41.97 15.55 12.26
N GLY A 301 40.76 15.26 11.74
CA GLY A 301 40.53 15.00 10.32
C GLY A 301 40.01 16.23 9.54
N ALA A 302 40.69 16.60 8.45
CA ALA A 302 40.28 17.70 7.57
C ALA A 302 38.79 17.64 7.13
N PRO A 303 38.19 16.48 6.80
CA PRO A 303 36.78 16.42 6.41
C PRO A 303 35.79 16.81 7.52
N ARG A 304 36.04 16.34 8.75
CA ARG A 304 35.19 16.66 9.90
C ARG A 304 35.36 18.12 10.31
N LEU A 305 36.61 18.62 10.31
CA LEU A 305 36.92 20.02 10.57
C LEU A 305 36.14 20.95 9.62
N ILE A 306 36.17 20.68 8.31
CA ILE A 306 35.42 21.47 7.31
C ILE A 306 33.92 21.40 7.58
N ALA A 307 33.36 20.22 7.85
CA ALA A 307 31.93 20.08 8.12
C ALA A 307 31.47 20.82 9.38
N VAL A 308 32.25 20.74 10.46
CA VAL A 308 31.97 21.45 11.73
C VAL A 308 32.09 22.96 11.52
N GLU A 309 33.12 23.42 10.83
CA GLU A 309 33.32 24.86 10.60
C GLU A 309 32.24 25.44 9.68
N LEU A 310 31.85 24.70 8.64
CA LEU A 310 30.75 25.08 7.76
C LEU A 310 29.44 25.23 8.54
N LEU A 311 29.13 24.30 9.46
CA LEU A 311 27.95 24.39 10.32
C LEU A 311 28.04 25.56 11.31
N ARG A 312 29.20 25.80 11.94
CA ARG A 312 29.42 26.95 12.84
C ARG A 312 29.19 28.28 12.12
N ARG A 313 29.71 28.43 10.90
CA ARG A 313 29.56 29.65 10.09
C ARG A 313 28.12 29.86 9.64
N ALA A 314 27.43 28.77 9.27
CA ALA A 314 26.00 28.82 8.97
C ALA A 314 25.18 29.27 10.20
N VAL A 315 25.47 28.72 11.38
CA VAL A 315 24.84 29.13 12.66
C VAL A 315 25.21 30.56 13.04
N ALA A 316 26.41 31.05 12.69
CA ALA A 316 26.78 32.44 12.91
C ALA A 316 26.02 33.40 11.98
N GLY A 317 25.57 32.94 10.81
CA GLY A 317 25.00 33.81 9.78
C GLY A 317 26.04 34.29 8.74
N ASP A 318 27.24 33.70 8.73
CA ASP A 318 28.36 34.09 7.87
C ASP A 318 28.30 33.42 6.50
N ARG A 319 27.45 33.95 5.62
CA ARG A 319 27.21 33.39 4.28
C ARG A 319 28.46 33.36 3.40
N ALA A 320 29.35 34.35 3.55
CA ALA A 320 30.55 34.45 2.72
C ALA A 320 31.52 33.30 3.03
N THR A 321 31.77 33.03 4.31
CA THR A 321 32.62 31.90 4.70
C THR A 321 31.96 30.56 4.42
N VAL A 322 30.64 30.41 4.56
CA VAL A 322 29.93 29.19 4.15
C VAL A 322 30.10 28.92 2.64
N ALA A 323 30.00 29.94 1.79
CA ALA A 323 30.21 29.79 0.35
C ALA A 323 31.65 29.40 0.00
N LEU A 324 32.63 29.97 0.70
CA LEU A 324 34.04 29.61 0.55
C LEU A 324 34.28 28.14 0.96
N LEU A 325 33.79 27.73 2.13
CA LEU A 325 33.96 26.37 2.64
C LEU A 325 33.21 25.32 1.80
N ASP A 326 32.03 25.63 1.26
CA ASP A 326 31.34 24.75 0.30
C ASP A 326 32.15 24.61 -1.00
N THR A 327 32.75 25.70 -1.47
CA THR A 327 33.64 25.68 -2.64
C THR A 327 34.85 24.80 -2.37
N GLU A 328 35.54 24.98 -1.24
CA GLU A 328 36.67 24.13 -0.81
C GLU A 328 36.26 22.66 -0.65
N MET A 329 35.10 22.39 -0.05
CA MET A 329 34.56 21.03 0.12
C MET A 329 34.32 20.34 -1.24
N ARG A 330 33.88 21.08 -2.26
CA ARG A 330 33.54 20.53 -3.59
C ARG A 330 34.69 20.56 -4.60
N ASP A 331 35.62 21.50 -4.45
CA ASP A 331 36.77 21.68 -5.35
C ASP A 331 38.01 20.90 -4.87
N ALA A 332 38.02 20.41 -3.63
CA ALA A 332 39.02 19.44 -3.15
C ALA A 332 38.91 18.14 -3.96
N ALA A 333 39.70 18.05 -5.03
CA ALA A 333 39.63 17.04 -6.06
C ALA A 333 39.94 15.58 -5.64
N PHE A 334 40.04 15.21 -4.35
CA PHE A 334 40.25 13.81 -3.97
C PHE A 334 39.85 13.53 -2.50
N VAL A 335 38.91 12.60 -2.30
CA VAL A 335 38.55 11.85 -1.07
C VAL A 335 37.96 12.66 0.12
N GLY A 336 38.38 13.90 0.38
CA GLY A 336 37.96 14.65 1.58
C GLY A 336 36.56 15.27 1.52
N GLY A 337 36.15 15.78 0.36
CA GLY A 337 34.87 16.50 0.19
C GLY A 337 33.63 15.63 0.43
N ALA A 338 33.63 14.41 -0.12
CA ALA A 338 32.56 13.44 0.09
C ALA A 338 32.47 13.01 1.58
N ALA A 339 33.61 12.87 2.25
CA ALA A 339 33.65 12.58 3.68
C ALA A 339 33.13 13.75 4.54
N ALA A 340 33.44 15.00 4.18
CA ALA A 340 32.93 16.19 4.86
C ALA A 340 31.40 16.29 4.70
N ALA A 341 30.90 16.08 3.48
CA ALA A 341 29.47 15.99 3.22
C ALA A 341 28.83 14.84 4.02
N ALA A 342 29.47 13.66 4.10
CA ALA A 342 28.98 12.53 4.89
C ALA A 342 28.94 12.82 6.40
N HIS A 343 29.88 13.59 6.93
CA HIS A 343 29.82 14.05 8.32
C HIS A 343 28.61 14.97 8.56
N LEU A 344 28.38 15.93 7.65
CA LEU A 344 27.23 16.81 7.74
C LEU A 344 25.90 16.03 7.65
N LYS A 345 25.83 15.03 6.76
CA LYS A 345 24.62 14.21 6.52
C LYS A 345 24.33 13.22 7.64
N ASN A 346 25.35 12.49 8.09
CA ASN A 346 25.17 11.23 8.83
C ASN A 346 25.76 11.25 10.24
N HIS A 347 26.48 12.29 10.67
CA HIS A 347 27.16 12.29 11.96
C HIS A 347 26.82 13.53 12.80
N LEU A 348 27.07 14.73 12.26
CA LEU A 348 26.87 15.99 13.00
C LEU A 348 25.41 16.22 13.39
N ARG A 349 24.45 15.71 12.61
CA ARG A 349 23.02 15.74 12.95
C ARG A 349 22.77 15.13 14.33
N PHE A 350 23.34 13.95 14.57
CA PHE A 350 23.13 13.18 15.80
C PHE A 350 23.78 13.86 17.00
N GLU A 351 25.00 14.38 16.83
CA GLU A 351 25.72 15.08 17.89
C GLU A 351 25.04 16.39 18.30
N VAL A 352 24.56 17.20 17.33
CA VAL A 352 23.89 18.47 17.63
C VAL A 352 22.52 18.26 18.27
N LEU A 353 21.78 17.25 17.80
CA LEU A 353 20.48 16.89 18.36
C LEU A 353 20.59 16.09 19.67
N ASP A 354 21.79 15.64 20.05
CA ASP A 354 22.02 14.76 21.20
C ASP A 354 21.21 13.45 21.09
N VAL A 355 21.20 12.89 19.88
CA VAL A 355 20.58 11.62 19.54
C VAL A 355 21.69 10.63 19.24
N ARG A 356 21.57 9.38 19.70
CA ARG A 356 22.58 8.36 19.38
C ARG A 356 22.58 8.07 17.87
N PRO A 357 23.75 8.04 17.20
CA PRO A 357 23.82 7.64 15.80
C PRO A 357 23.40 6.16 15.66
N PRO A 358 22.86 5.77 14.50
CA PRO A 358 22.57 4.36 14.21
C PRO A 358 23.87 3.54 14.28
N VAL A 359 23.78 2.31 14.80
CA VAL A 359 24.92 1.40 14.96
C VAL A 359 25.51 1.09 13.58
N PRO A 360 26.85 1.15 13.39
CA PRO A 360 27.46 0.83 12.10
C PRO A 360 27.13 -0.61 11.68
N VAL A 361 26.64 -0.72 10.44
CA VAL A 361 26.22 -1.96 9.80
C VAL A 361 27.42 -2.91 9.65
N PRO A 362 27.33 -4.20 10.05
CA PRO A 362 28.40 -5.17 9.80
C PRO A 362 28.73 -5.30 8.30
N PRO A 363 29.96 -5.67 7.90
CA PRO A 363 30.38 -5.69 6.49
C PRO A 363 29.56 -6.58 5.54
N ASN A 364 28.67 -7.43 6.07
CA ASN A 364 27.92 -8.44 5.34
C ASN A 364 26.39 -8.27 5.47
N TRP A 365 25.92 -7.11 5.95
CA TRP A 365 24.50 -6.86 6.16
C TRP A 365 23.88 -6.15 4.95
N GLU A 366 22.80 -6.73 4.43
CA GLU A 366 22.03 -6.19 3.31
C GLU A 366 20.69 -5.64 3.83
N GLY A 367 20.47 -4.32 3.67
CA GLY A 367 19.28 -3.59 4.14
C GLY A 367 19.58 -2.50 5.19
N PRO A 368 18.59 -1.67 5.59
CA PRO A 368 18.80 -0.65 6.62
C PRO A 368 19.21 -1.29 7.97
N PRO A 369 20.15 -0.70 8.72
CA PRO A 369 20.59 -1.23 10.02
C PRO A 369 19.43 -1.27 11.02
N PRO A 370 19.36 -2.30 11.88
CA PRO A 370 18.53 -2.27 13.06
C PRO A 370 19.24 -1.40 14.10
N ASP A 371 18.53 -0.40 14.63
CA ASP A 371 19.13 0.54 15.60
C ASP A 371 19.38 -0.08 16.99
N GLN A 372 19.06 -1.37 17.21
CA GLN A 372 19.36 -2.14 18.43
C GLN A 372 19.53 -3.65 18.12
N ASP A 373 20.28 -4.37 18.96
CA ASP A 373 20.35 -5.84 18.94
C ASP A 373 18.94 -6.43 19.16
N VAL A 374 18.34 -6.93 18.09
CA VAL A 374 17.05 -7.65 18.15
C VAL A 374 17.33 -9.07 18.62
N ALA A 375 17.40 -9.28 19.93
CA ALA A 375 17.69 -10.59 20.53
C ALA A 375 16.42 -11.43 20.77
N THR A 376 15.26 -10.78 20.90
CA THR A 376 13.99 -11.43 21.21
C THR A 376 12.84 -10.95 20.30
N ALA A 377 11.74 -11.71 20.28
CA ALA A 377 10.52 -11.31 19.56
C ALA A 377 9.91 -10.00 20.11
N ALA A 378 10.12 -9.70 21.39
CA ALA A 378 9.71 -8.45 22.00
C ALA A 378 10.57 -7.27 21.51
N ASP A 379 11.88 -7.47 21.34
CA ASP A 379 12.78 -6.47 20.77
C ASP A 379 12.41 -6.16 19.32
N PHE A 380 11.95 -7.17 18.58
CA PHE A 380 11.49 -7.02 17.19
C PHE A 380 10.20 -6.20 17.09
N ILE A 381 9.20 -6.49 17.93
CA ILE A 381 7.94 -5.72 17.98
C ILE A 381 8.24 -4.27 18.39
N MET A 382 9.10 -4.07 19.39
CA MET A 382 9.50 -2.75 19.85
C MET A 382 10.32 -1.99 18.79
N TRP A 383 11.17 -2.67 18.03
CA TRP A 383 11.85 -2.09 16.87
C TRP A 383 10.86 -1.69 15.77
N ALA A 384 9.92 -2.57 15.42
CA ALA A 384 8.92 -2.30 14.40
C ALA A 384 8.05 -1.09 14.76
N ASP A 385 7.58 -1.02 16.01
CA ASP A 385 6.79 0.11 16.50
C ASP A 385 7.60 1.41 16.53
N ARG A 386 8.88 1.39 16.95
CA ARG A 386 9.75 2.58 16.92
C ARG A 386 10.14 3.01 15.52
N HIS A 387 10.35 2.08 14.60
CA HIS A 387 10.69 2.38 13.21
C HIS A 387 9.47 2.95 12.47
N LEU A 388 8.29 2.43 12.77
CA LEU A 388 7.01 3.00 12.35
C LEU A 388 6.79 4.41 12.89
N GLU A 389 7.10 4.63 14.17
CA GLU A 389 7.03 5.94 14.81
C GLU A 389 8.07 6.90 14.22
N PHE A 390 9.29 6.44 13.93
CA PHE A 390 10.32 7.22 13.24
C PHE A 390 9.87 7.63 11.82
N LEU A 391 9.31 6.69 11.03
CA LEU A 391 8.78 6.99 9.70
C LEU A 391 7.55 7.93 9.76
N HIS A 392 6.74 7.82 10.81
CA HIS A 392 5.58 8.67 11.09
C HIS A 392 5.97 10.09 11.57
N LEU A 393 7.00 10.21 12.39
CA LEU A 393 7.49 11.47 12.96
C LEU A 393 8.41 12.24 12.00
N PHE A 394 9.19 11.54 11.17
CA PHE A 394 10.25 12.14 10.34
C PHE A 394 10.00 12.02 8.83
N GLY A 395 8.78 11.64 8.43
CA GLY A 395 8.28 11.84 7.07
C GLY A 395 9.21 11.30 5.98
N ARG A 396 9.43 9.98 5.93
CA ARG A 396 9.93 9.40 4.68
C ARG A 396 8.79 9.38 3.65
N SER A 397 9.00 10.21 2.64
CA SER A 397 8.67 9.98 1.23
C SER A 397 7.39 10.64 0.69
N ARG A 398 7.66 11.73 -0.02
CA ARG A 398 6.85 12.29 -1.11
C ARG A 398 6.91 11.41 -2.38
N ASP A 399 7.67 10.31 -2.38
CA ASP A 399 7.63 9.29 -3.43
C ASP A 399 6.59 8.22 -3.09
N GLU A 400 5.69 7.99 -4.04
CA GLU A 400 4.54 7.08 -4.06
C GLU A 400 4.90 5.58 -3.90
N ARG A 401 6.15 5.24 -3.56
CA ARG A 401 6.65 3.86 -3.56
C ARG A 401 6.69 3.18 -2.21
N ASN A 402 6.63 3.89 -1.08
CA ASN A 402 6.58 3.23 0.24
C ASN A 402 5.17 3.33 0.86
N ASN A 403 4.22 2.60 0.27
CA ASN A 403 2.83 2.52 0.71
C ASN A 403 2.63 1.77 2.05
N GLY A 404 3.62 1.74 2.96
CA GLY A 404 3.60 0.87 4.14
C GLY A 404 3.73 -0.63 3.76
N ALA A 405 4.42 -0.91 2.66
CA ALA A 405 4.65 -2.27 2.19
C ALA A 405 5.51 -3.06 3.16
N GLU A 406 6.55 -2.44 3.72
CA GLU A 406 7.44 -3.03 4.74
C GLU A 406 6.65 -3.42 6.01
N VAL A 407 5.71 -2.57 6.42
CA VAL A 407 4.82 -2.79 7.57
C VAL A 407 3.86 -3.94 7.33
N ARG A 408 3.23 -3.97 6.13
CA ARG A 408 2.36 -5.09 5.73
C ARG A 408 3.14 -6.39 5.59
N ASN A 409 4.38 -6.34 5.12
CA ASN A 409 5.24 -7.51 4.97
C ASN A 409 5.72 -8.02 6.33
N ALA A 410 6.02 -7.15 7.28
CA ALA A 410 6.31 -7.53 8.67
C ALA A 410 5.08 -8.17 9.36
N HIS A 411 3.89 -7.59 9.19
CA HIS A 411 2.65 -8.16 9.73
C HIS A 411 2.29 -9.51 9.08
N ARG A 412 2.47 -9.64 7.76
CA ARG A 412 2.29 -10.89 7.02
C ARG A 412 3.30 -11.94 7.46
N LEU A 413 4.54 -11.55 7.77
CA LEU A 413 5.56 -12.46 8.28
C LEU A 413 5.22 -12.96 9.68
N LEU A 414 4.79 -12.09 10.59
CA LEU A 414 4.34 -12.48 11.92
C LEU A 414 3.14 -13.44 11.89
N ALA A 415 2.22 -13.22 10.95
CA ALA A 415 1.07 -14.10 10.72
C ALA A 415 1.46 -15.43 10.05
N ARG A 416 2.49 -15.44 9.18
CA ARG A 416 2.94 -16.63 8.44
C ARG A 416 3.94 -17.50 9.19
N LEU A 417 4.69 -16.93 10.12
CA LEU A 417 5.64 -17.68 10.95
C LEU A 417 4.98 -18.47 12.08
N ASP A 418 3.65 -18.39 12.17
CA ASP A 418 2.76 -19.07 13.13
C ASP A 418 3.52 -19.59 14.35
N ILE A 419 3.81 -18.68 15.29
CA ILE A 419 4.54 -18.97 16.54
C ILE A 419 3.62 -19.78 17.48
N THR A 420 3.08 -20.88 16.97
CA THR A 420 2.66 -22.12 17.62
C THR A 420 2.62 -23.25 16.57
N HIS A 421 3.76 -23.93 16.41
CA HIS A 421 3.98 -25.28 15.84
C HIS A 421 4.16 -25.51 14.31
N GLU A 422 5.01 -26.50 14.02
CA GLU A 422 5.85 -26.74 12.84
C GLU A 422 5.14 -27.42 11.64
N TYR A 423 5.50 -27.06 10.39
CA TYR A 423 5.91 -27.93 9.23
C TYR A 423 6.06 -27.12 7.90
N PRO A 424 6.56 -27.67 6.75
CA PRO A 424 7.52 -26.99 5.87
C PRO A 424 6.92 -26.27 4.66
N PHE A 425 7.68 -25.31 4.15
CA PHE A 425 7.38 -24.48 2.98
C PHE A 425 7.23 -25.25 1.65
N PRO A 426 6.29 -24.84 0.78
CA PRO A 426 6.49 -24.84 -0.66
C PRO A 426 7.01 -23.45 -1.11
N SER A 427 8.10 -23.47 -1.87
CA SER A 427 8.73 -22.30 -2.50
C SER A 427 7.80 -21.64 -3.53
N GLY A 428 7.46 -20.36 -3.31
CA GLY A 428 6.72 -19.52 -4.28
C GLY A 428 7.33 -18.13 -4.38
N GLY A 429 7.73 -17.74 -5.59
CA GLY A 429 8.56 -16.55 -5.89
C GLY A 429 7.78 -15.24 -6.07
N MET A 430 7.46 -14.58 -4.95
CA MET A 430 7.06 -13.17 -4.94
C MET A 430 7.71 -12.41 -3.77
N THR A 431 9.03 -12.42 -3.76
CA THR A 431 9.85 -11.55 -2.92
C THR A 431 10.95 -10.99 -3.80
N ASP A 432 11.03 -9.66 -3.90
CA ASP A 432 12.20 -9.03 -4.50
C ASP A 432 13.47 -9.42 -3.71
N GLY A 433 14.64 -9.29 -4.34
CA GLY A 433 15.90 -9.73 -3.74
C GLY A 433 16.18 -9.09 -2.37
N GLU A 434 15.70 -7.87 -2.15
CA GLU A 434 15.80 -7.15 -0.87
C GLU A 434 14.90 -7.79 0.20
N THR A 435 13.67 -8.18 -0.16
CA THR A 435 12.74 -8.87 0.72
C THR A 435 13.22 -10.28 1.04
N GLU A 436 13.79 -11.00 0.06
CA GLU A 436 14.37 -12.33 0.28
C GLU A 436 15.64 -12.28 1.14
N ALA A 437 16.47 -11.25 0.97
CA ALA A 437 17.60 -10.95 1.85
C ALA A 437 17.14 -10.63 3.28
N HIS A 438 16.07 -9.83 3.44
CA HIS A 438 15.44 -9.57 4.72
C HIS A 438 14.98 -10.88 5.40
N PHE A 439 14.32 -11.77 4.66
CA PHE A 439 13.89 -13.07 5.19
C PHE A 439 15.05 -14.02 5.54
N ARG A 440 16.13 -14.02 4.75
CA ARG A 440 17.35 -14.77 5.08
C ARG A 440 18.02 -14.24 6.35
N ASN A 441 18.13 -12.92 6.49
CA ASN A 441 18.73 -12.29 7.67
C ASN A 441 17.90 -12.54 8.93
N LEU A 442 16.56 -12.43 8.84
CA LEU A 442 15.65 -12.75 9.94
C LEU A 442 15.76 -14.22 10.37
N ARG A 443 15.82 -15.15 9.41
CA ARG A 443 16.00 -16.58 9.68
C ARG A 443 17.32 -16.87 10.38
N ASN A 444 18.41 -16.20 10.01
CA ASN A 444 19.72 -16.41 10.63
C ASN A 444 19.75 -15.93 12.09
N VAL A 445 19.13 -14.79 12.37
CA VAL A 445 19.00 -14.22 13.73
C VAL A 445 18.10 -15.11 14.60
N CYS A 446 16.92 -15.50 14.11
CA CYS A 446 16.01 -16.38 14.85
C CYS A 446 16.57 -17.80 15.02
N GLY A 447 17.27 -18.34 14.03
CA GLY A 447 17.91 -19.65 14.10
C GLY A 447 19.03 -19.74 15.13
N ALA A 448 19.80 -18.66 15.33
CA ALA A 448 20.81 -18.57 16.37
C ALA A 448 20.20 -18.45 17.78
N ALA A 449 19.11 -17.69 17.92
CA ALA A 449 18.41 -17.50 19.20
C ALA A 449 17.65 -18.76 19.67
N LEU A 450 17.19 -19.60 18.72
CA LEU A 450 16.45 -20.84 19.01
C LEU A 450 17.34 -22.09 19.16
N ALA A 451 18.65 -21.96 18.94
CA ALA A 451 19.61 -23.07 19.08
C ALA A 451 19.62 -23.76 20.47
N PRO A 452 19.39 -23.07 21.60
CA PRO A 452 19.31 -23.72 22.92
C PRO A 452 18.01 -24.51 23.16
N PHE A 453 16.97 -24.31 22.33
CA PHE A 453 15.63 -24.86 22.55
C PHE A 453 15.30 -26.05 21.63
N ARG A 454 16.25 -26.50 20.81
CA ARG A 454 16.12 -27.75 20.04
C ARG A 454 16.26 -28.94 20.98
N VAL A 455 15.13 -29.39 21.51
CA VAL A 455 15.03 -30.73 22.10
C VAL A 455 15.28 -31.75 20.98
N SER A 456 16.29 -32.59 21.18
CA SER A 456 16.64 -33.69 20.28
C SER A 456 15.46 -34.67 20.14
N ASN A 457 14.62 -34.50 19.11
CA ASN A 457 13.68 -35.52 18.68
C ASN A 457 14.42 -36.62 17.92
N SER A 458 15.09 -37.48 18.70
CA SER A 458 15.41 -38.84 18.30
C SER A 458 14.11 -39.66 18.33
N LEU A 459 13.43 -39.77 17.19
CA LEU A 459 12.36 -40.74 16.98
C LEU A 459 12.81 -41.81 15.98
N SER A 460 13.33 -42.90 16.55
CA SER A 460 12.86 -44.27 16.33
C SER A 460 12.51 -44.67 14.90
N GLN A 461 13.40 -45.42 14.27
CA GLN A 461 13.09 -46.29 13.12
C GLN A 461 12.01 -47.32 13.48
N PRO A 462 11.06 -47.64 12.58
CA PRO A 462 10.22 -48.82 12.74
C PRO A 462 11.02 -50.09 12.38
N PRO A 463 10.73 -51.24 13.02
CA PRO A 463 11.49 -52.47 12.83
C PRO A 463 11.25 -53.12 11.46
N LYS A 464 12.33 -53.64 10.87
CA LYS A 464 12.32 -54.50 9.68
C LYS A 464 11.78 -55.87 10.04
N THR A 465 10.67 -56.25 9.44
CA THR A 465 10.19 -57.64 9.25
C THR A 465 9.75 -57.71 7.79
N GLY A 466 10.34 -58.49 6.88
CA GLY A 466 10.69 -59.91 6.97
C GLY A 466 9.76 -60.65 6.02
N ASN A 467 10.15 -60.80 4.74
CA ASN A 467 9.45 -61.65 3.76
C ASN A 467 9.45 -63.12 4.23
N PRO A 468 8.44 -63.90 3.82
CA PRO A 468 8.76 -64.91 2.81
C PRO A 468 7.71 -65.10 1.71
N LEU A 469 8.24 -65.66 0.63
CA LEU A 469 7.64 -66.19 -0.60
C LEU A 469 6.24 -66.80 -0.46
N LEU A 470 5.41 -66.60 -1.50
CA LEU A 470 4.84 -67.72 -2.26
C LEU A 470 4.43 -67.30 -3.69
N ASP A 471 4.64 -68.26 -4.58
CA ASP A 471 4.66 -68.27 -6.04
C ASP A 471 3.28 -68.34 -6.77
N ILE A 472 3.26 -67.84 -8.04
CA ILE A 472 2.54 -68.35 -9.25
C ILE A 472 1.02 -68.02 -9.46
N PRO A 473 0.50 -67.77 -10.70
CA PRO A 473 1.06 -67.12 -11.90
C PRO A 473 0.05 -66.21 -12.69
N ALA A 474 0.56 -65.64 -13.78
CA ALA A 474 -0.05 -64.91 -14.90
C ALA A 474 -1.58 -65.06 -15.19
N ALA A 475 -2.22 -63.90 -15.38
CA ALA A 475 -3.26 -63.71 -16.40
C ALA A 475 -3.29 -62.26 -16.91
N THR A 476 -3.42 -62.17 -18.22
CA THR A 476 -3.50 -61.02 -19.13
C THR A 476 -4.60 -60.00 -18.80
N GLY A 477 -4.31 -58.71 -19.01
CA GLY A 477 -5.32 -57.65 -19.07
C GLY A 477 -4.73 -56.26 -19.21
N ARG A 478 -4.41 -55.87 -20.45
CA ARG A 478 -4.33 -54.46 -20.86
C ARG A 478 -5.75 -53.91 -20.82
N ASP A 479 -5.95 -52.76 -20.18
CA ASP A 479 -6.91 -51.70 -20.53
C ASP A 479 -6.58 -50.49 -19.62
N GLN A 480 -5.77 -49.57 -20.13
CA GLN A 480 -6.18 -48.24 -20.61
C GLN A 480 -6.55 -47.28 -19.47
N ASP A 481 -5.58 -46.40 -19.21
CA ASP A 481 -5.67 -45.16 -18.46
C ASP A 481 -6.91 -44.35 -18.86
N GLY A 482 -7.85 -44.24 -17.93
CA GLY A 482 -8.93 -43.26 -17.99
C GLY A 482 -8.39 -41.87 -17.68
N ALA A 483 -7.90 -41.18 -18.72
CA ALA A 483 -7.70 -39.74 -18.67
C ALA A 483 -9.05 -39.05 -18.40
N PRO A 484 -9.14 -38.12 -17.43
CA PRO A 484 -10.37 -37.36 -17.26
C PRO A 484 -10.57 -36.46 -18.48
N ALA A 485 -11.70 -36.64 -19.16
CA ALA A 485 -12.15 -35.80 -20.24
C ALA A 485 -12.27 -34.35 -19.76
N THR A 486 -11.32 -33.49 -20.15
CA THR A 486 -11.47 -32.05 -20.04
C THR A 486 -12.39 -31.60 -21.16
N ASN A 487 -13.56 -31.08 -20.80
CA ASN A 487 -14.38 -30.27 -21.69
C ASN A 487 -13.56 -29.02 -22.07
N HIS A 488 -12.77 -29.12 -23.13
CA HIS A 488 -12.11 -27.98 -23.75
C HIS A 488 -13.07 -27.29 -24.72
N GLU A 489 -13.55 -26.11 -24.33
CA GLU A 489 -13.97 -25.04 -25.24
C GLU A 489 -14.03 -23.70 -24.45
N PRO A 490 -13.75 -22.53 -25.07
CA PRO A 490 -13.22 -22.29 -26.42
C PRO A 490 -11.79 -21.74 -26.42
N ASP A 491 -11.01 -22.17 -27.40
CA ASP A 491 -9.89 -21.37 -27.90
C ASP A 491 -10.47 -20.09 -28.51
N GLY A 492 -9.98 -18.92 -28.12
CA GLY A 492 -10.47 -17.62 -28.59
C GLY A 492 -10.97 -16.69 -27.48
N PRO A 493 -11.58 -15.56 -27.85
CA PRO A 493 -12.08 -14.58 -26.89
C PRO A 493 -13.29 -15.12 -26.09
N PHE A 494 -13.32 -14.83 -24.80
CA PHE A 494 -14.47 -15.09 -23.92
C PHE A 494 -14.73 -13.87 -23.03
N GLU A 495 -15.99 -13.66 -22.63
CA GLU A 495 -16.40 -12.46 -21.88
C GLU A 495 -15.98 -11.15 -22.60
N ALA A 496 -15.90 -10.03 -21.86
CA ALA A 496 -15.58 -8.71 -22.42
C ALA A 496 -14.07 -8.41 -22.47
N ASP A 497 -13.25 -9.15 -21.71
CA ASP A 497 -11.82 -8.91 -21.51
C ASP A 497 -10.99 -10.20 -21.39
N GLY A 498 -11.58 -11.35 -21.74
CA GLY A 498 -10.97 -12.68 -21.62
C GLY A 498 -10.56 -13.25 -22.98
N PHE A 499 -9.49 -14.03 -22.97
CA PHE A 499 -9.03 -14.83 -24.10
C PHE A 499 -8.48 -16.16 -23.59
N SER A 500 -8.85 -17.29 -24.19
CA SER A 500 -8.31 -18.60 -23.82
C SER A 500 -7.62 -19.27 -25.00
N TYR A 501 -6.55 -19.99 -24.74
CA TYR A 501 -5.91 -20.83 -25.75
C TYR A 501 -5.28 -22.07 -25.10
N GLY A 502 -5.56 -23.24 -25.65
CA GLY A 502 -5.16 -24.52 -25.06
C GLY A 502 -5.77 -24.76 -23.67
N GLY A 503 -6.95 -24.20 -23.40
CA GLY A 503 -7.60 -24.26 -22.09
C GLY A 503 -7.00 -23.37 -21.00
N VAL A 504 -6.06 -22.48 -21.35
CA VAL A 504 -5.48 -21.50 -20.42
C VAL A 504 -6.22 -20.16 -20.57
N PRO A 505 -7.03 -19.73 -19.60
CA PRO A 505 -7.72 -18.44 -19.68
C PRO A 505 -6.81 -17.29 -19.26
N VAL A 506 -6.84 -16.20 -20.02
CA VAL A 506 -6.10 -14.96 -19.78
C VAL A 506 -7.08 -13.80 -19.72
N ARG A 507 -7.11 -13.09 -18.59
CA ARG A 507 -7.95 -11.90 -18.40
C ARG A 507 -7.12 -10.62 -18.44
N PHE A 508 -7.50 -9.68 -19.28
CA PHE A 508 -6.77 -8.41 -19.45
C PHE A 508 -7.28 -7.29 -18.53
N GLY A 509 -8.46 -7.42 -17.92
CA GLY A 509 -8.99 -6.46 -16.96
C GLY A 509 -9.11 -5.06 -17.56
N ARG A 510 -8.51 -4.06 -16.89
CA ARG A 510 -8.51 -2.66 -17.36
C ARG A 510 -7.56 -2.40 -18.55
N ALA A 511 -6.78 -3.38 -18.99
CA ALA A 511 -5.82 -3.23 -20.08
C ALA A 511 -6.46 -3.43 -21.46
N VAL A 512 -7.45 -2.59 -21.79
CA VAL A 512 -8.27 -2.69 -23.02
C VAL A 512 -7.43 -2.78 -24.30
N LEU A 513 -6.32 -2.05 -24.39
CA LEU A 513 -5.45 -2.06 -25.56
C LEU A 513 -4.74 -3.40 -25.77
N ARG A 514 -4.37 -4.11 -24.69
CA ARG A 514 -3.76 -5.44 -24.78
C ARG A 514 -4.76 -6.45 -25.31
N TYR A 515 -6.00 -6.38 -24.83
CA TYR A 515 -7.08 -7.21 -25.32
C TYR A 515 -7.38 -6.93 -26.80
N ARG A 516 -7.50 -5.66 -27.20
CA ARG A 516 -7.67 -5.27 -28.61
C ARG A 516 -6.55 -5.79 -29.50
N LEU A 517 -5.29 -5.72 -29.05
CA LEU A 517 -4.16 -6.28 -29.79
C LEU A 517 -4.32 -7.79 -30.03
N VAL A 518 -4.73 -8.55 -29.02
CA VAL A 518 -4.97 -10.00 -29.20
C VAL A 518 -6.10 -10.26 -30.19
N LEU A 519 -7.17 -9.47 -30.13
CA LEU A 519 -8.30 -9.57 -31.05
C LEU A 519 -7.95 -9.21 -32.49
N ALA A 520 -7.08 -8.21 -32.70
CA ALA A 520 -6.60 -7.81 -34.03
C ALA A 520 -5.70 -8.88 -34.69
N LEU A 521 -5.16 -9.80 -33.87
CA LEU A 521 -4.30 -10.91 -34.31
C LEU A 521 -5.03 -12.28 -34.28
N TRP A 522 -6.34 -12.29 -33.99
CA TRP A 522 -7.17 -13.48 -33.92
C TRP A 522 -8.36 -13.38 -34.88
N ASP A 523 -8.48 -14.36 -35.76
CA ASP A 523 -9.62 -14.46 -36.67
C ASP A 523 -10.81 -15.03 -35.89
N ARG A 524 -11.76 -14.15 -35.57
CA ARG A 524 -12.97 -14.52 -34.81
C ARG A 524 -13.93 -15.41 -35.59
N GLU A 525 -13.95 -15.30 -36.92
CA GLU A 525 -14.88 -16.08 -37.76
C GLU A 525 -14.38 -17.51 -37.92
N LEU A 526 -13.06 -17.66 -38.12
CA LEU A 526 -12.41 -18.95 -38.32
C LEU A 526 -11.84 -19.57 -37.04
N ASN A 527 -11.92 -18.84 -35.92
CA ASN A 527 -11.40 -19.21 -34.61
C ASN A 527 -9.94 -19.70 -34.64
N GLN A 528 -9.07 -18.92 -35.31
CA GLN A 528 -7.67 -19.26 -35.52
C GLN A 528 -6.78 -18.01 -35.54
N PHE A 529 -5.46 -18.17 -35.59
CA PHE A 529 -4.54 -17.04 -35.77
C PHE A 529 -4.72 -16.38 -37.13
N THR A 530 -4.71 -15.04 -37.17
CA THR A 530 -4.59 -14.33 -38.44
C THR A 530 -3.19 -14.56 -39.04
N PRO A 531 -3.04 -14.62 -40.38
CA PRO A 531 -1.73 -14.55 -41.03
C PRO A 531 -0.94 -13.30 -40.57
N PRO A 532 0.40 -13.27 -40.69
CA PRO A 532 1.20 -12.07 -40.39
C PRO A 532 0.68 -10.82 -41.10
N ARG A 533 0.40 -9.78 -40.32
CA ARG A 533 -0.20 -8.51 -40.77
C ARG A 533 0.80 -7.35 -40.65
N PRO A 534 0.77 -6.34 -41.53
CA PRO A 534 1.50 -5.10 -41.33
C PRO A 534 1.20 -4.47 -39.96
N ILE A 535 2.24 -3.94 -39.30
CA ILE A 535 2.09 -3.28 -37.99
C ILE A 535 1.09 -2.13 -38.09
N GLU A 536 1.12 -1.38 -39.18
CA GLU A 536 0.26 -0.22 -39.43
C GLU A 536 -1.23 -0.60 -39.40
N ASP A 537 -1.60 -1.70 -40.07
CA ASP A 537 -2.99 -2.19 -40.10
C ASP A 537 -3.46 -2.60 -38.70
N VAL A 538 -2.58 -3.25 -37.92
CA VAL A 538 -2.90 -3.67 -36.55
C VAL A 538 -2.96 -2.47 -35.60
N MET A 539 -2.12 -1.46 -35.80
CA MET A 539 -2.17 -0.23 -35.00
C MET A 539 -3.48 0.53 -35.20
N VAL A 540 -3.99 0.62 -36.42
CA VAL A 540 -5.30 1.23 -36.72
C VAL A 540 -6.43 0.48 -35.99
N GLU A 541 -6.43 -0.85 -35.97
CA GLU A 541 -7.45 -1.61 -35.23
C GLU A 541 -7.35 -1.47 -33.70
N VAL A 542 -6.13 -1.36 -33.17
CA VAL A 542 -5.89 -1.26 -31.72
C VAL A 542 -6.22 0.13 -31.20
N TYR A 543 -5.73 1.17 -31.88
CA TYR A 543 -5.77 2.57 -31.43
C TYR A 543 -6.87 3.41 -32.10
N GLY A 544 -7.41 2.98 -33.25
CA GLY A 544 -8.33 3.75 -34.09
C GLY A 544 -7.63 4.52 -35.22
N ASP A 545 -8.43 5.09 -36.13
CA ASP A 545 -7.97 5.79 -37.34
C ASP A 545 -7.13 7.06 -37.06
N GLU A 546 -7.22 7.63 -35.86
CA GLU A 546 -6.54 8.88 -35.46
C GLU A 546 -5.35 8.64 -34.52
N HIS A 547 -4.58 7.56 -34.71
CA HIS A 547 -3.42 7.34 -33.85
C HIS A 547 -2.21 8.20 -34.27
N ASP A 548 -1.72 9.04 -33.36
CA ASP A 548 -0.39 9.68 -33.49
C ASP A 548 0.72 8.80 -32.87
N LYS A 549 0.45 7.49 -32.67
CA LYS A 549 1.35 6.61 -31.93
C LYS A 549 2.51 6.14 -32.82
N ASP A 550 3.70 6.14 -32.23
CA ASP A 550 4.92 5.65 -32.87
C ASP A 550 5.07 4.13 -32.73
N ASP A 551 5.93 3.57 -33.58
CA ASP A 551 6.38 2.18 -33.55
C ASP A 551 6.85 1.72 -32.15
N ALA A 552 7.46 2.61 -31.38
CA ALA A 552 8.01 2.30 -30.06
C ALA A 552 6.89 1.96 -29.06
N THR A 553 5.81 2.74 -29.07
CA THR A 553 4.64 2.51 -28.22
C THR A 553 3.97 1.18 -28.55
N PHE A 554 3.84 0.85 -29.83
CA PHE A 554 3.26 -0.44 -30.26
C PHE A 554 4.15 -1.64 -29.87
N ARG A 555 5.48 -1.52 -30.01
CA ARG A 555 6.42 -2.56 -29.55
C ARG A 555 6.33 -2.78 -28.04
N GLN A 556 6.16 -1.71 -27.26
CA GLN A 556 5.93 -1.82 -25.82
C GLN A 556 4.62 -2.56 -25.51
N LEU A 557 3.53 -2.25 -26.23
CA LEU A 557 2.25 -2.96 -26.07
C LEU A 557 2.37 -4.46 -26.40
N CYS A 558 3.11 -4.82 -27.45
CA CYS A 558 3.41 -6.21 -27.79
C CYS A 558 4.20 -6.92 -26.68
N SER A 559 5.23 -6.24 -26.14
CA SER A 559 6.07 -6.75 -25.04
C SER A 559 5.26 -6.98 -23.77
N ASP A 560 4.44 -6.00 -23.38
CA ASP A 560 3.56 -6.07 -22.23
C ASP A 560 2.55 -7.23 -22.35
N THR A 561 1.96 -7.39 -23.53
CA THR A 561 0.97 -8.45 -23.80
C THR A 561 1.63 -9.83 -23.78
N ARG A 562 2.85 -9.97 -24.32
CA ARG A 562 3.67 -11.18 -24.18
C ARG A 562 3.94 -11.51 -22.70
N GLY A 563 4.26 -10.50 -21.88
CA GLY A 563 4.46 -10.67 -20.44
C GLY A 563 3.19 -11.08 -19.69
N VAL A 564 1.99 -10.79 -20.20
CA VAL A 564 0.73 -11.33 -19.67
C VAL A 564 0.61 -12.82 -20.01
N PHE A 565 0.81 -13.21 -21.28
CA PHE A 565 0.73 -14.62 -21.68
C PHE A 565 1.72 -15.51 -20.93
N GLN A 566 2.96 -15.05 -20.76
CA GLN A 566 3.98 -15.79 -20.01
C GLN A 566 3.61 -15.98 -18.54
N ARG A 567 3.05 -14.96 -17.89
CA ARG A 567 2.64 -15.05 -16.47
C ARG A 567 1.50 -16.04 -16.25
N GLU A 568 0.57 -16.12 -17.19
CA GLU A 568 -0.57 -17.04 -17.12
C GLU A 568 -0.25 -18.44 -17.68
N ASN A 569 1.00 -18.70 -18.11
CA ASN A 569 1.40 -19.94 -18.81
C ASN A 569 0.57 -20.23 -20.09
N CYS A 570 0.11 -19.18 -20.77
CA CYS A 570 -0.59 -19.30 -22.04
C CYS A 570 0.44 -19.63 -23.14
N PRO A 571 0.26 -20.69 -23.95
CA PRO A 571 1.26 -21.14 -24.93
C PRO A 571 1.22 -20.31 -26.22
N LEU A 572 1.19 -18.98 -26.06
CA LEU A 572 1.13 -17.99 -27.12
C LEU A 572 2.20 -16.92 -26.94
N GLU A 573 2.71 -16.44 -28.06
CA GLU A 573 3.65 -15.34 -28.13
C GLU A 573 3.27 -14.41 -29.28
N ILE A 574 3.43 -13.10 -29.07
CA ILE A 574 3.33 -12.10 -30.15
C ILE A 574 4.71 -11.93 -30.77
N ARG A 575 4.82 -12.15 -32.08
CA ARG A 575 6.07 -12.02 -32.84
C ARG A 575 5.98 -10.85 -33.81
N SER A 576 7.05 -10.07 -33.88
CA SER A 576 7.22 -8.96 -34.81
C SER A 576 8.44 -9.23 -35.69
N VAL A 577 8.24 -9.44 -36.99
CA VAL A 577 9.31 -9.77 -37.95
C VAL A 577 9.12 -8.92 -39.21
N GLN A 578 10.13 -8.12 -39.56
CA GLN A 578 10.15 -7.32 -40.80
C GLN A 578 8.91 -6.42 -41.02
N GLY A 579 8.45 -5.74 -39.96
CA GLY A 579 7.25 -4.89 -40.04
C GLY A 579 5.92 -5.65 -40.03
N LEU A 580 5.96 -6.97 -39.88
CA LEU A 580 4.76 -7.80 -39.72
C LEU A 580 4.62 -8.27 -38.27
N VAL A 581 3.39 -8.31 -37.77
CA VAL A 581 3.03 -8.82 -36.45
C VAL A 581 2.03 -9.98 -36.55
N HIS A 582 2.21 -11.01 -35.73
CA HIS A 582 1.27 -12.13 -35.60
C HIS A 582 1.33 -12.75 -34.21
N LEU A 583 0.28 -13.51 -33.90
CA LEU A 583 0.23 -14.42 -32.76
C LEU A 583 0.78 -15.79 -33.19
N ALA A 584 1.68 -16.36 -32.41
CA ALA A 584 2.31 -17.65 -32.69
C ALA A 584 2.24 -18.56 -31.46
N ARG A 585 2.14 -19.87 -31.68
CA ARG A 585 2.29 -20.88 -30.63
C ARG A 585 3.77 -20.99 -30.23
N VAL A 586 4.04 -21.03 -28.93
CA VAL A 586 5.39 -21.24 -28.36
C VAL A 586 5.77 -22.72 -28.39
#